data_AF-A0A7V1Z5A5-F1
#
_entry.id   AF-A0A7V1Z5A5-F1
#
_cell.length_a   1.000
_cell.length_b   1.000
_cell.length_c   1.000
_cell.angle_alpha   90.00
_cell.angle_beta   90.00
_cell.angle_gamma   90.00
#
_symmetry.space_group_name_H-M   'P 1'
#
loop_
_entity.id
_entity.type
_entity.pdbx_description
1 polymer ?
#
loop_
_entity_poly.entity_id
_entity_poly.type
_entity_poly.pdbx_seq_one_letter_code
_entity_poly.pdbx_strand_id
1 'polypeptide(L)'
;MAQNSRWRIGDRVLAPWEPDFLYPGTVVYVGKRGLVIEYDDGDEGYVPESTLRPLQIEPGSQVQVRRDPGVNRYYWAEVLAVLSEGVRVHYSEDDSDETVAVGQIRIPRVLLRLPKEQEEALAALWKPGDRVLAPWEPHFLYPGTIREIESGIALIDYDDGDVGPVALAELAPLHLEVGMRVQARRERFEKVYEPATLTAVEGDSVTVRYDSDESEDVLDIAYLRLPREIL
;
A
#
# COMPACT_ATOMS: atom_id res chain seq x y z
N MET A 1 11.21 -24.00 5.41
CA MET A 1 12.41 -23.47 4.75
C MET A 1 12.47 -21.98 5.04
N ALA A 2 13.61 -21.41 5.41
CA ALA A 2 13.70 -19.97 5.68
C ALA A 2 13.60 -19.22 4.35
N GLN A 3 12.52 -18.47 4.17
CA GLN A 3 12.40 -17.54 3.06
C GLN A 3 13.42 -16.43 3.32
N ASN A 4 14.42 -16.32 2.45
CA ASN A 4 15.48 -15.32 2.58
C ASN A 4 14.85 -13.98 2.19
N SER A 5 14.58 -13.11 3.17
CA SER A 5 14.13 -11.75 2.88
C SER A 5 15.18 -11.06 2.02
N ARG A 6 14.75 -10.29 1.00
CA ARG A 6 15.69 -9.53 0.17
C ARG A 6 16.32 -8.36 0.95
N TRP A 7 15.70 -7.96 2.05
CA TRP A 7 16.09 -6.85 2.90
C TRP A 7 16.89 -7.32 4.11
N ARG A 8 17.78 -6.45 4.58
CA ARG A 8 18.65 -6.67 5.75
C ARG A 8 18.46 -5.54 6.75
N ILE A 9 18.74 -5.84 8.02
CA ILE A 9 18.81 -4.81 9.06
C ILE A 9 19.84 -3.75 8.64
N GLY A 10 19.44 -2.47 8.71
CA GLY A 10 20.22 -1.32 8.26
C GLY A 10 19.95 -0.87 6.82
N ASP A 11 19.19 -1.64 6.03
CA ASP A 11 18.82 -1.19 4.68
C ASP A 11 17.89 0.03 4.74
N ARG A 12 18.16 1.01 3.87
CA ARG A 12 17.33 2.20 3.68
C ARG A 12 16.21 1.90 2.69
N VAL A 13 14.98 2.17 3.10
CA VAL A 13 13.78 1.81 2.36
C VAL A 13 12.78 2.96 2.33
N LEU A 14 11.85 2.87 1.39
CA LEU A 14 10.57 3.56 1.42
C LEU A 14 9.51 2.56 1.90
N ALA A 15 8.76 2.91 2.94
CA ALA A 15 7.77 2.06 3.59
C ALA A 15 6.44 2.80 3.79
N PRO A 16 5.29 2.12 3.71
CA PRO A 16 4.00 2.78 3.87
C PRO A 16 3.67 3.01 5.35
N TRP A 17 3.29 4.23 5.69
CA TRP A 17 2.58 4.54 6.94
C TRP A 17 1.09 4.77 6.68
N GLU A 18 0.79 5.43 5.57
CA GLU A 18 -0.54 5.73 5.06
C GLU A 18 -0.77 4.99 3.72
N PRO A 19 -2.04 4.80 3.29
CA PRO A 19 -2.33 3.99 2.12
C PRO A 19 -1.64 4.52 0.87
N ASP A 20 -1.58 5.84 0.69
CA ASP A 20 -1.17 6.49 -0.55
C ASP A 20 0.30 6.93 -0.60
N PHE A 21 1.02 6.88 0.52
CA PHE A 21 2.36 7.47 0.64
C PHE A 21 3.37 6.50 1.22
N LEU A 22 4.58 6.53 0.68
CA LEU A 22 5.75 5.91 1.28
C LEU A 22 6.63 6.96 1.94
N TYR A 23 7.17 6.55 3.08
CA TYR A 23 8.02 7.34 3.95
C TYR A 23 9.40 6.67 4.03
N PRO A 24 10.48 7.46 4.06
CA PRO A 24 11.82 6.93 4.20
C PRO A 24 12.03 6.38 5.62
N GLY A 25 12.77 5.28 5.71
CA GLY A 25 13.11 4.67 6.97
C GLY A 25 14.22 3.63 6.85
N THR A 26 14.52 3.00 7.97
CA THR A 26 15.55 1.97 8.11
C THR A 26 14.92 0.67 8.58
N VAL A 27 15.29 -0.45 7.95
CA VAL A 27 14.90 -1.78 8.44
C VAL A 27 15.63 -2.05 9.77
N VAL A 28 14.89 -2.20 10.87
CA VAL A 28 15.46 -2.49 12.20
C VAL A 28 15.20 -3.92 12.66
N TYR A 29 14.24 -4.61 12.03
CA TYR A 29 13.98 -6.03 12.27
C TYR A 29 13.46 -6.74 11.01
N VAL A 30 13.91 -7.98 10.79
CA VAL A 30 13.45 -8.86 9.71
C VAL A 30 12.76 -10.07 10.33
N GLY A 31 11.43 -10.12 10.21
CA GLY A 31 10.60 -11.22 10.68
C GLY A 31 10.21 -12.19 9.54
N LYS A 32 9.49 -13.26 9.90
CA LYS A 32 8.99 -14.23 8.92
C LYS A 32 7.81 -13.74 8.08
N ARG A 33 7.06 -12.75 8.56
CA ARG A 33 5.80 -12.26 7.96
C ARG A 33 5.85 -10.78 7.59
N GLY A 34 7.00 -10.12 7.75
CA GLY A 34 7.13 -8.68 7.65
C GLY A 34 8.38 -8.16 8.34
N LEU A 35 8.58 -6.86 8.27
CA LEU A 35 9.75 -6.14 8.77
C LEU A 35 9.29 -5.01 9.69
N VAL A 36 10.12 -4.64 10.66
CA VAL A 36 9.93 -3.38 11.42
C VAL A 36 10.83 -2.33 10.80
N ILE A 37 10.23 -1.18 10.51
CA ILE A 37 10.88 0.00 9.96
C ILE A 37 10.88 1.08 11.04
N GLU A 38 12.05 1.64 11.30
CA GLU A 38 12.20 2.92 12.02
C GLU A 38 12.18 4.03 10.95
N TYR A 39 11.12 4.82 10.94
CA TYR A 39 10.94 5.95 10.03
C TYR A 39 11.85 7.11 10.42
N ASP A 40 12.22 7.94 9.45
CA ASP A 40 13.16 9.04 9.68
C ASP A 40 12.63 10.15 10.61
N ASP A 41 11.32 10.18 10.85
CA ASP A 41 10.69 11.06 11.83
C ASP A 41 10.72 10.49 13.27
N GLY A 42 11.21 9.26 13.44
CA GLY A 42 11.39 8.58 14.71
C GLY A 42 10.27 7.60 15.08
N ASP A 43 9.23 7.48 14.26
CA ASP A 43 8.18 6.49 14.47
C ASP A 43 8.64 5.08 14.03
N GLU A 44 8.00 4.04 14.57
CA GLU A 44 8.25 2.65 14.18
C GLU A 44 6.98 1.99 13.63
N GLY A 45 7.11 1.20 12.57
CA GLY A 45 6.00 0.46 11.97
C GLY A 45 6.37 -0.92 11.47
N TYR A 46 5.45 -1.87 11.65
CA TYR A 46 5.56 -3.21 11.07
C TYR A 46 4.86 -3.24 9.70
N VAL A 47 5.58 -3.67 8.66
CA VAL A 47 5.08 -3.68 7.28
C VAL A 47 5.39 -4.99 6.55
N PRO A 48 4.55 -5.45 5.61
CA PRO A 48 4.87 -6.59 4.76
C PRO A 48 6.11 -6.32 3.88
N GLU A 49 6.91 -7.35 3.59
CA GLU A 49 8.08 -7.23 2.71
C GLU A 49 7.73 -6.70 1.31
N SER A 50 6.58 -7.10 0.80
CA SER A 50 6.06 -6.74 -0.52
C SER A 50 5.73 -5.25 -0.66
N THR A 51 5.50 -4.54 0.45
CA THR A 51 5.18 -3.10 0.42
C THR A 51 6.42 -2.22 0.46
N LEU A 52 7.59 -2.77 0.78
CA LEU A 52 8.85 -2.01 0.79
C LEU A 52 9.35 -1.73 -0.63
N ARG A 53 9.95 -0.55 -0.80
CA ARG A 53 10.70 -0.16 -1.99
C ARG A 53 12.10 0.29 -1.60
N PRO A 54 13.10 0.13 -2.48
CA PRO A 54 14.41 0.73 -2.24
C PRO A 54 14.25 2.24 -2.06
N LEU A 55 15.02 2.85 -1.16
CA LEU A 55 15.11 4.31 -1.10
C LEU A 55 15.91 4.80 -2.33
N GLN A 56 15.20 5.02 -3.43
CA GLN A 56 15.72 5.58 -4.66
C GLN A 56 14.97 6.88 -4.95
N ILE A 57 15.68 7.99 -4.83
CA ILE A 57 15.20 9.33 -5.16
C ILE A 57 16.13 9.84 -6.26
N GLU A 58 15.57 10.39 -7.32
CA GLU A 58 16.31 10.90 -8.47
C GLU A 58 15.85 12.31 -8.83
N PRO A 59 16.69 13.15 -9.47
CA PRO A 59 16.21 14.39 -10.07
C PRO A 59 15.00 14.17 -10.99
N GLY A 60 13.99 15.04 -10.89
CA GLY A 60 12.68 14.91 -11.54
C GLY A 60 11.63 14.13 -10.73
N SER A 61 12.01 13.48 -9.62
CA SER A 61 11.05 12.79 -8.76
C SER A 61 10.04 13.76 -8.16
N GLN A 62 8.76 13.44 -8.23
CA GLN A 62 7.68 14.20 -7.59
C GLN A 62 7.49 13.70 -6.15
N VAL A 63 7.57 14.60 -5.19
CA VAL A 63 7.50 14.31 -3.76
C VAL A 63 6.57 15.28 -3.05
N GLN A 64 6.19 14.93 -1.83
CA GLN A 64 5.54 15.83 -0.90
C GLN A 64 6.46 16.08 0.29
N VAL A 65 6.67 17.34 0.64
CA VAL A 65 7.63 17.73 1.67
C VAL A 65 6.93 18.36 2.85
N ARG A 66 7.27 17.90 4.05
CA ARG A 66 6.89 18.51 5.33
C ARG A 66 7.92 19.56 5.72
N ARG A 67 7.63 20.81 5.40
CA ARG A 67 8.51 21.96 5.69
C ARG A 67 8.67 22.21 7.18
N ASP A 68 7.59 22.08 7.93
CA ASP A 68 7.55 22.28 9.38
C ASP A 68 7.13 20.97 10.09
N PRO A 69 8.03 20.31 10.84
CA PRO A 69 7.70 19.13 11.64
C PRO A 69 6.59 19.37 12.67
N GLY A 70 6.39 20.60 13.15
CA GLY A 70 5.31 20.95 14.08
C GLY A 70 3.93 21.02 13.42
N VAL A 71 3.87 21.03 12.09
CA VAL A 71 2.62 21.16 11.33
C VAL A 71 2.42 19.92 10.47
N ASN A 72 1.25 19.28 10.58
CA ASN A 72 0.88 18.18 9.70
C ASN A 72 0.41 18.70 8.34
N ARG A 73 1.33 19.30 7.57
CA ARG A 73 1.08 19.82 6.23
C ARG A 73 2.24 19.49 5.31
N TYR A 74 1.88 19.02 4.11
CA TYR A 74 2.81 18.67 3.06
C TYR A 74 2.60 19.56 1.84
N TYR A 75 3.68 19.81 1.12
CA TYR A 75 3.73 20.65 -0.06
C TYR A 75 4.31 19.86 -1.23
N TRP A 76 3.71 19.97 -2.40
CA TRP A 76 4.22 19.34 -3.60
C TRP A 76 5.53 19.98 -4.04
N ALA A 77 6.49 19.13 -4.40
CA ALA A 77 7.78 19.57 -4.91
C ALA A 77 8.39 18.56 -5.89
N GLU A 78 9.20 19.07 -6.81
CA GLU A 78 10.05 18.27 -7.69
C GLU A 78 11.47 18.22 -7.14
N VAL A 79 12.09 17.04 -7.09
CA VAL A 79 13.50 16.91 -6.71
C VAL A 79 14.37 17.45 -7.84
N LEU A 80 15.14 18.51 -7.58
CA LEU A 80 16.11 19.06 -8.52
C LEU A 80 17.46 18.34 -8.46
N ALA A 81 17.89 17.94 -7.26
CA ALA A 81 19.17 17.28 -7.04
C ALA A 81 19.16 16.43 -5.76
N VAL A 82 19.93 15.34 -5.79
CA VAL A 82 20.20 14.50 -4.61
C VAL A 82 21.57 14.86 -4.07
N LEU A 83 21.64 15.23 -2.80
CA LEU A 83 22.83 15.73 -2.11
C LEU A 83 23.22 14.79 -0.96
N SER A 84 24.40 14.98 -0.36
CA SER A 84 24.84 14.19 0.79
C SER A 84 23.97 14.37 2.02
N GLU A 85 23.51 15.60 2.28
CA GLU A 85 22.70 15.94 3.45
C GLU A 85 21.17 15.89 3.21
N GLY A 86 20.71 15.57 1.99
CA GLY A 86 19.29 15.62 1.67
C GLY A 86 18.99 15.73 0.19
N VAL A 87 17.88 16.38 -0.14
CA VAL A 87 17.46 16.65 -1.52
C VAL A 87 17.20 18.13 -1.70
N ARG A 88 17.64 18.69 -2.82
CA ARG A 88 17.19 20.01 -3.27
C ARG A 88 15.88 19.82 -4.03
N VAL A 89 14.86 20.55 -3.62
CA VAL A 89 13.50 20.47 -4.18
C VAL A 89 13.05 21.84 -4.69
N HIS A 90 12.12 21.83 -5.64
CA HIS A 90 11.41 23.00 -6.15
C HIS A 90 9.92 22.86 -5.86
N TYR A 91 9.34 23.78 -5.11
CA TYR A 91 7.94 23.77 -4.71
C TYR A 91 7.03 24.32 -5.80
N SER A 92 5.98 23.57 -6.13
CA SER A 92 5.01 24.00 -7.14
C SER A 92 4.07 25.12 -6.67
N GLU A 93 3.88 25.28 -5.35
CA GLU A 93 2.93 26.26 -4.79
C GLU A 93 3.47 27.69 -4.79
N ASP A 94 4.74 27.86 -4.46
CA ASP A 94 5.36 29.18 -4.26
C ASP A 94 6.60 29.43 -5.13
N ASP A 95 6.87 28.53 -6.09
CA ASP A 95 7.98 28.61 -7.07
C ASP A 95 9.35 28.77 -6.39
N SER A 96 9.50 28.21 -5.18
CA SER A 96 10.71 28.34 -4.38
C SER A 96 11.54 27.06 -4.34
N ASP A 97 12.86 27.22 -4.18
CA ASP A 97 13.79 26.11 -4.00
C ASP A 97 14.22 25.98 -2.54
N GLU A 98 14.33 24.75 -2.05
CA GLU A 98 14.83 24.48 -0.70
C GLU A 98 15.66 23.19 -0.68
N THR A 99 16.59 23.08 0.28
CA THR A 99 17.25 21.80 0.58
C THR A 99 16.64 21.25 1.85
N VAL A 100 16.10 20.04 1.78
CA VAL A 100 15.40 19.39 2.87
C VAL A 100 16.01 18.02 3.15
N ALA A 101 15.93 17.58 4.40
CA ALA A 101 16.34 16.23 4.76
C ALA A 101 15.43 15.20 4.08
N VAL A 102 15.97 14.03 3.74
CA VAL A 102 15.17 12.95 3.14
C VAL A 102 13.98 12.59 4.03
N GLY A 103 14.16 12.55 5.35
CA GLY A 103 13.07 12.29 6.31
C GLY A 103 11.89 13.26 6.28
N GLN A 104 12.03 14.43 5.63
CA GLN A 104 10.93 15.38 5.47
C GLN A 104 10.07 15.08 4.24
N ILE A 105 10.45 14.12 3.39
CA ILE A 105 9.72 13.81 2.18
C ILE A 105 8.84 12.58 2.37
N ARG A 106 7.72 12.56 1.67
CA ARG A 106 6.95 11.36 1.37
C ARG A 106 6.73 11.26 -0.12
N ILE A 107 6.69 10.04 -0.63
CA ILE A 107 6.52 9.77 -2.05
C ILE A 107 5.13 9.16 -2.24
N PRO A 108 4.26 9.76 -3.07
CA PRO A 108 3.00 9.12 -3.42
C PRO A 108 3.29 7.75 -4.06
N ARG A 109 2.70 6.68 -3.54
CA ARG A 109 2.91 5.30 -4.03
C ARG A 109 2.58 5.18 -5.51
N VAL A 110 1.57 5.91 -5.96
CA VAL A 110 1.14 5.97 -7.35
C VAL A 110 2.22 6.54 -8.29
N LEU A 111 3.16 7.32 -7.77
CA LEU A 111 4.25 7.92 -8.55
C LEU A 111 5.53 7.06 -8.56
N LEU A 112 5.58 5.98 -7.79
CA LEU A 112 6.68 5.02 -7.87
C LEU A 112 6.58 4.24 -9.16
N ARG A 113 7.23 4.76 -10.19
CA ARG A 113 7.40 4.06 -11.44
C ARG A 113 8.37 2.91 -11.24
N LEU A 114 7.90 1.72 -11.58
CA LEU A 114 8.79 0.59 -11.79
C LEU A 114 9.63 0.86 -13.06
N PRO A 115 10.78 0.19 -13.21
CA PRO A 115 11.46 0.14 -14.49
C PRO A 115 10.47 -0.22 -15.61
N LYS A 116 10.56 0.44 -16.76
CA LYS A 116 9.60 0.34 -17.86
C LYS A 116 9.26 -1.12 -18.24
N GLU A 117 10.26 -2.00 -18.27
CA GLU A 117 10.09 -3.42 -18.58
C GLU A 117 9.21 -4.16 -17.56
N GLN A 118 9.33 -3.81 -16.27
CA GLN A 118 8.50 -4.36 -15.21
C GLN A 118 7.08 -3.77 -15.25
N GLU A 119 6.96 -2.48 -15.58
CA GLU A 119 5.68 -1.83 -15.79
C GLU A 119 4.91 -2.47 -16.95
N GLU A 120 5.57 -2.71 -18.09
CA GLU A 120 5.00 -3.41 -19.24
C GLU A 120 4.60 -4.85 -18.90
N ALA A 121 5.44 -5.57 -18.15
CA ALA A 121 5.13 -6.92 -17.71
C ALA A 121 3.92 -6.98 -16.78
N LEU A 122 3.80 -6.03 -15.84
CA LEU A 122 2.63 -5.94 -14.94
C LEU A 122 1.38 -5.47 -15.68
N ALA A 123 1.50 -4.52 -16.60
CA ALA A 123 0.40 -4.08 -17.45
C ALA A 123 -0.14 -5.23 -18.32
N ALA A 124 0.70 -6.20 -18.70
CA ALA A 124 0.26 -7.38 -19.42
C ALA A 124 -0.53 -8.39 -18.56
N LEU A 125 -0.45 -8.31 -17.21
CA LEU A 125 -1.19 -9.20 -16.32
C LEU A 125 -2.64 -8.77 -16.09
N TRP A 126 -2.93 -7.49 -16.31
CA TRP A 126 -4.17 -6.86 -15.89
C TRP A 126 -4.88 -6.20 -17.06
N LYS A 127 -6.21 -6.29 -17.09
CA LYS A 127 -7.05 -5.54 -18.03
C LYS A 127 -8.29 -4.97 -17.34
N PRO A 128 -8.90 -3.91 -17.90
CA PRO A 128 -10.22 -3.45 -17.48
C PRO A 128 -11.23 -4.61 -17.42
N GLY A 129 -12.01 -4.66 -16.35
CA GLY A 129 -12.96 -5.72 -16.04
C GLY A 129 -12.41 -6.88 -15.20
N ASP A 130 -11.09 -6.96 -14.97
CA ASP A 130 -10.53 -7.98 -14.09
C ASP A 130 -10.93 -7.72 -12.63
N ARG A 131 -11.25 -8.81 -11.91
CA ARG A 131 -11.56 -8.80 -10.48
C ARG A 131 -10.27 -8.91 -9.67
N VAL A 132 -10.08 -8.00 -8.74
CA VAL A 132 -8.83 -7.83 -8.01
C VAL A 132 -9.08 -7.59 -6.53
N LEU A 133 -8.04 -7.84 -5.75
CA LEU A 133 -7.86 -7.32 -4.41
C LEU A 133 -6.94 -6.11 -4.50
N ALA A 134 -7.40 -4.97 -3.99
CA ALA A 134 -6.69 -3.69 -4.09
C ALA A 134 -6.63 -2.98 -2.72
N PRO A 135 -5.54 -2.24 -2.42
CA PRO A 135 -5.41 -1.53 -1.16
C PRO A 135 -6.24 -0.24 -1.13
N TRP A 136 -7.05 -0.09 -0.09
CA TRP A 136 -7.60 1.20 0.34
C TRP A 136 -6.92 1.71 1.62
N GLU A 137 -6.40 0.78 2.43
CA GLU A 137 -5.64 1.03 3.64
C GLU A 137 -4.28 0.31 3.58
N PRO A 138 -3.25 0.70 4.34
CA PRO A 138 -1.90 0.13 4.21
C PRO A 138 -1.86 -1.38 4.35
N HIS A 139 -2.65 -1.92 5.29
CA HIS A 139 -2.58 -3.30 5.76
C HIS A 139 -3.64 -4.23 5.16
N PHE A 140 -4.61 -3.68 4.43
CA PHE A 140 -5.78 -4.44 3.96
C PHE A 140 -5.99 -4.28 2.47
N LEU A 141 -6.49 -5.36 1.86
CA LEU A 141 -6.97 -5.37 0.49
C LEU A 141 -8.48 -5.59 0.47
N TYR A 142 -9.11 -4.94 -0.47
CA TYR A 142 -10.55 -4.90 -0.66
C TYR A 142 -10.86 -5.40 -2.06
N PRO A 143 -11.96 -6.13 -2.24
CA PRO A 143 -12.35 -6.60 -3.56
C PRO A 143 -12.85 -5.44 -4.41
N GLY A 144 -12.54 -5.50 -5.70
CA GLY A 144 -12.97 -4.52 -6.66
C GLY A 144 -12.73 -4.97 -8.09
N THR A 145 -13.04 -4.07 -9.01
CA THR A 145 -12.88 -4.28 -10.45
C THR A 145 -11.99 -3.20 -11.04
N ILE A 146 -11.06 -3.58 -11.91
CA ILE A 146 -10.28 -2.60 -12.68
C ILE A 146 -11.22 -1.89 -13.66
N ARG A 147 -11.41 -0.58 -13.49
CA ARG A 147 -12.18 0.26 -14.43
C ARG A 147 -11.35 0.63 -15.65
N GLU A 148 -10.14 1.13 -15.42
CA GLU A 148 -9.21 1.55 -16.48
C GLU A 148 -7.76 1.43 -16.00
N ILE A 149 -6.82 1.39 -16.94
CA ILE A 149 -5.38 1.35 -16.66
C ILE A 149 -4.70 2.43 -17.50
N GLU A 150 -3.96 3.31 -16.85
CA GLU A 150 -3.15 4.35 -17.49
C GLU A 150 -1.80 4.47 -16.78
N SER A 151 -0.70 4.43 -17.53
CA SER A 151 0.66 4.68 -17.02
C SER A 151 1.02 3.89 -15.74
N GLY A 152 0.73 2.59 -15.72
CA GLY A 152 1.04 1.72 -14.59
C GLY A 152 0.11 1.86 -13.38
N ILE A 153 -0.98 2.61 -13.52
CA ILE A 153 -1.98 2.88 -12.49
C ILE A 153 -3.32 2.35 -12.97
N ALA A 154 -4.00 1.58 -12.12
CA ALA A 154 -5.37 1.15 -12.33
C ALA A 154 -6.33 2.02 -11.50
N LEU A 155 -7.41 2.47 -12.10
CA LEU A 155 -8.55 3.01 -11.35
C LEU A 155 -9.44 1.84 -10.94
N ILE A 156 -9.67 1.66 -9.64
CA ILE A 156 -10.42 0.54 -9.08
C ILE A 156 -11.81 1.01 -8.66
N ASP A 157 -12.82 0.26 -9.09
CA ASP A 157 -14.17 0.31 -8.55
C ASP A 157 -14.28 -0.73 -7.45
N TYR A 158 -14.25 -0.27 -6.20
CA TYR A 158 -14.40 -1.14 -5.04
C TYR A 158 -15.84 -1.60 -4.91
N ASP A 159 -16.03 -2.83 -4.42
CA ASP A 159 -17.36 -3.44 -4.35
C ASP A 159 -18.27 -2.79 -3.30
N ASP A 160 -17.70 -2.02 -2.37
CA ASP A 160 -18.46 -1.21 -1.41
C ASP A 160 -18.94 0.13 -1.99
N GLY A 161 -18.59 0.43 -3.24
CA GLY A 161 -19.01 1.60 -4.00
C GLY A 161 -17.97 2.73 -4.05
N ASP A 162 -16.85 2.61 -3.34
CA ASP A 162 -15.75 3.58 -3.42
C ASP A 162 -14.95 3.41 -4.72
N VAL A 163 -14.20 4.44 -5.12
CA VAL A 163 -13.37 4.46 -6.33
C VAL A 163 -12.01 5.06 -6.01
N GLY A 164 -10.91 4.43 -6.44
CA GLY A 164 -9.58 4.98 -6.20
C GLY A 164 -8.47 4.46 -7.12
N PRO A 165 -7.43 5.27 -7.37
CA PRO A 165 -6.27 4.86 -8.14
C PRO A 165 -5.34 3.96 -7.32
N VAL A 166 -4.80 2.91 -7.95
CA VAL A 166 -3.90 1.93 -7.34
C VAL A 166 -2.80 1.56 -8.34
N ALA A 167 -1.55 1.50 -7.90
CA ALA A 167 -0.46 1.04 -8.76
C ALA A 167 -0.62 -0.45 -9.11
N LEU A 168 -0.38 -0.84 -10.37
CA LEU A 168 -0.58 -2.23 -10.84
C LEU A 168 0.22 -3.27 -10.02
N ALA A 169 1.36 -2.86 -9.48
CA ALA A 169 2.22 -3.69 -8.63
C ALA A 169 1.60 -4.03 -7.27
N GLU A 170 0.49 -3.40 -6.92
CA GLU A 170 -0.18 -3.51 -5.63
C GLU A 170 -1.50 -4.26 -5.70
N LEU A 171 -1.92 -4.62 -6.92
CA LEU A 171 -3.06 -5.47 -7.18
C LEU A 171 -2.69 -6.93 -6.92
N ALA A 172 -3.65 -7.66 -6.38
CA ALA A 172 -3.61 -9.10 -6.28
C ALA A 172 -4.83 -9.70 -6.98
N PRO A 173 -4.73 -10.94 -7.49
CA PRO A 173 -5.90 -11.63 -8.03
C PRO A 173 -6.97 -11.77 -6.94
N LEU A 174 -8.24 -11.55 -7.29
CA LEU A 174 -9.33 -11.92 -6.39
C LEU A 174 -9.45 -13.43 -6.35
N HIS A 175 -8.80 -14.04 -5.35
CA HIS A 175 -8.81 -15.47 -5.11
C HIS A 175 -9.17 -15.75 -3.65
N LEU A 176 -10.33 -16.36 -3.42
CA LEU A 176 -10.86 -16.68 -2.09
C LEU A 176 -11.01 -18.20 -1.97
N GLU A 177 -10.46 -18.76 -0.90
CA GLU A 177 -10.56 -20.19 -0.58
C GLU A 177 -11.09 -20.40 0.84
N VAL A 178 -11.80 -21.51 1.03
CA VAL A 178 -12.22 -21.98 2.35
C VAL A 178 -11.00 -22.17 3.25
N GLY A 179 -11.08 -21.67 4.48
CA GLY A 179 -10.00 -21.67 5.46
C GLY A 179 -9.14 -20.41 5.45
N MET A 180 -9.27 -19.53 4.45
CA MET A 180 -8.57 -18.24 4.46
C MET A 180 -9.06 -17.37 5.62
N ARG A 181 -8.11 -16.65 6.21
CA ARG A 181 -8.34 -15.67 7.28
C ARG A 181 -8.68 -14.34 6.66
N VAL A 182 -9.80 -13.75 7.08
CA VAL A 182 -10.32 -12.49 6.57
C VAL A 182 -10.71 -11.60 7.75
N GLN A 183 -11.06 -10.35 7.47
CA GLN A 183 -11.91 -9.60 8.39
C GLN A 183 -13.21 -9.25 7.69
N ALA A 184 -14.32 -9.50 8.38
CA ALA A 184 -15.65 -9.35 7.84
C ALA A 184 -16.43 -8.31 8.64
N ARG A 185 -17.19 -7.49 7.93
CA ARG A 185 -18.02 -6.45 8.53
C ARG A 185 -19.37 -7.01 8.91
N ARG A 186 -19.56 -7.44 10.17
CA ARG A 186 -20.82 -8.02 10.67
C ARG A 186 -21.98 -7.03 10.55
N GLU A 187 -21.78 -5.82 11.05
CA GLU A 187 -22.77 -4.75 10.96
C GLU A 187 -22.55 -3.92 9.68
N ARG A 188 -23.38 -4.15 8.65
CA ARG A 188 -23.17 -3.59 7.30
C ARG A 188 -23.19 -2.06 7.24
N PHE A 189 -23.78 -1.42 8.25
CA PHE A 189 -23.84 0.04 8.39
C PHE A 189 -22.69 0.64 9.20
N GLU A 190 -21.90 -0.17 9.92
CA GLU A 190 -20.78 0.30 10.76
C GLU A 190 -19.44 -0.15 10.17
N LYS A 191 -18.46 0.73 9.95
CA LYS A 191 -17.14 0.36 9.36
C LYS A 191 -16.24 -0.42 10.35
N VAL A 192 -16.80 -1.42 11.02
CA VAL A 192 -16.13 -2.29 11.99
C VAL A 192 -15.96 -3.67 11.37
N TYR A 193 -14.72 -4.11 11.27
CA TYR A 193 -14.35 -5.40 10.71
C TYR A 193 -13.85 -6.33 11.82
N GLU A 194 -14.42 -7.52 11.89
CA GLU A 194 -14.06 -8.54 12.86
C GLU A 194 -13.25 -9.67 12.20
N PRO A 195 -12.20 -10.18 12.86
CA PRO A 195 -11.49 -11.37 12.42
C PRO A 195 -12.42 -12.57 12.22
N ALA A 196 -12.28 -13.23 11.07
CA ALA A 196 -13.09 -14.39 10.71
C ALA A 196 -12.32 -15.35 9.78
N THR A 197 -12.90 -16.53 9.57
CA THR A 197 -12.40 -17.56 8.65
C THR A 197 -13.46 -17.87 7.60
N LEU A 198 -13.10 -17.94 6.33
CA LEU A 198 -14.02 -18.38 5.27
C LEU A 198 -14.38 -19.86 5.45
N THR A 199 -15.67 -20.19 5.49
CA THR A 199 -16.18 -21.56 5.57
C THR A 199 -16.87 -22.01 4.28
N ALA A 200 -17.32 -21.07 3.43
CA ALA A 200 -17.81 -21.33 2.08
C ALA A 200 -17.55 -20.12 1.16
N VAL A 201 -17.36 -20.38 -0.14
CA VAL A 201 -17.18 -19.36 -1.18
C VAL A 201 -18.02 -19.76 -2.39
N GLU A 202 -19.02 -18.94 -2.74
CA GLU A 202 -19.98 -19.18 -3.82
C GLU A 202 -20.15 -17.89 -4.66
N GLY A 203 -19.24 -17.70 -5.63
CA GLY A 203 -19.19 -16.45 -6.40
C GLY A 203 -18.85 -15.28 -5.48
N ASP A 204 -19.71 -14.25 -5.49
CA ASP A 204 -19.57 -13.06 -4.65
C ASP A 204 -20.22 -13.24 -3.25
N SER A 205 -20.82 -14.40 -2.97
CA SER A 205 -21.38 -14.74 -1.66
C SER A 205 -20.41 -15.63 -0.89
N VAL A 206 -20.08 -15.26 0.35
CA VAL A 206 -19.22 -16.05 1.23
C VAL A 206 -19.91 -16.37 2.54
N THR A 207 -19.53 -17.49 3.15
CA THR A 207 -19.83 -17.76 4.57
C THR A 207 -18.56 -17.56 5.38
N VAL A 208 -18.64 -16.79 6.44
CA VAL A 208 -17.56 -16.58 7.40
C VAL A 208 -17.95 -17.18 8.75
N ARG A 209 -16.96 -17.69 9.49
CA ARG A 209 -17.07 -17.97 10.92
C ARG A 209 -16.25 -16.96 11.70
N TYR A 210 -16.88 -16.21 12.58
CA TYR A 210 -16.21 -15.19 13.38
C TYR A 210 -15.42 -15.81 14.53
N ASP A 211 -14.23 -15.26 14.79
CA ASP A 211 -13.38 -15.78 15.86
C ASP A 211 -13.84 -15.37 17.26
N SER A 212 -14.69 -14.35 17.34
CA SER A 212 -15.18 -13.78 18.59
C SER A 212 -16.16 -14.70 19.31
N ASP A 213 -17.06 -15.34 18.56
CA ASP A 213 -18.16 -16.14 19.10
C ASP A 213 -18.46 -17.43 18.32
N GLU A 214 -17.62 -17.78 17.33
CA GLU A 214 -17.79 -18.94 16.43
C GLU A 214 -19.11 -18.92 15.64
N SER A 215 -19.84 -17.80 15.62
CA SER A 215 -21.05 -17.67 14.82
C SER A 215 -20.70 -17.59 13.33
N GLU A 216 -21.61 -18.07 12.51
CA GLU A 216 -21.50 -18.00 11.06
C GLU A 216 -22.42 -16.93 10.48
N ASP A 217 -21.96 -16.29 9.42
CA ASP A 217 -22.70 -15.27 8.70
C ASP A 217 -22.44 -15.41 7.19
N VAL A 218 -23.49 -15.15 6.40
CA VAL A 218 -23.44 -15.15 4.94
C VAL A 218 -23.46 -13.70 4.47
N LEU A 219 -22.46 -13.32 3.70
CA LEU A 219 -22.25 -11.94 3.28
C LEU A 219 -21.64 -11.85 1.89
N ASP A 220 -21.91 -10.74 1.23
CA ASP A 220 -21.28 -10.39 -0.03
C ASP A 220 -19.79 -10.07 0.21
N ILE A 221 -18.91 -10.46 -0.71
CA ILE A 221 -17.47 -10.21 -0.63
C ILE A 221 -17.13 -8.72 -0.42
N ALA A 222 -18.00 -7.78 -0.83
CA ALA A 222 -17.87 -6.36 -0.55
C ALA A 222 -17.69 -6.02 0.94
N TYR A 223 -18.13 -6.91 1.84
CA TYR A 223 -18.02 -6.76 3.28
C TYR A 223 -16.77 -7.44 3.87
N LEU A 224 -15.86 -7.92 3.03
CA LEU A 224 -14.58 -8.48 3.41
C LEU A 224 -13.43 -7.49 3.20
N ARG A 225 -12.41 -7.64 4.04
CA ARG A 225 -11.06 -7.19 3.73
C ARG A 225 -10.05 -8.27 4.08
N LEU A 226 -8.99 -8.37 3.30
CA LEU A 226 -7.92 -9.35 3.49
C LEU A 226 -6.67 -8.65 4.03
N PRO A 227 -6.08 -9.14 5.13
CA PRO A 227 -4.76 -8.68 5.55
C PRO A 227 -3.72 -8.91 4.44
N ARG A 228 -2.94 -7.89 4.08
CA ARG A 228 -1.89 -7.96 3.05
C ARG A 228 -0.81 -8.98 3.34
N GLU A 229 -0.63 -9.36 4.59
CA GLU A 229 0.37 -10.35 5.03
C GLU A 229 0.05 -11.80 4.61
N ILE A 230 -1.12 -12.05 4.04
CA ILE A 230 -1.62 -13.40 3.73
C ILE A 230 -1.36 -13.78 2.26
N LEU A 231 -0.95 -12.81 1.42
CA LEU A 231 -0.56 -13.01 0.03
C LEU A 231 0.97 -13.08 -0.11
#